data_AF-A0A2T2P6K4-F1
#
_entry.id   AF-A0A2T2P6K4-F1
#
_cell.length_a   1.000
_cell.length_b   1.000
_cell.length_c   1.000
_cell.angle_alpha   90.00
_cell.angle_beta   90.00
_cell.angle_gamma   90.00
#
_symmetry.space_group_name_H-M   'P 1'
#
loop_
_entity.id
_entity.type
_entity.pdbx_description
1 polymer ?
#
loop_
_entity_poly.entity_id
_entity_poly.type
_entity_poly.pdbx_seq_one_letter_code
_entity_poly.pdbx_strand_id
1 'polypeptide(L)'
;MRNGAEVFDSRSIKGEHLRKTSVLPLRSWLIDGDFRQSSDGEELYYYEAQVSSLSMGVSEWFWTEYFLVDTYFGSEPGLATYFAGEAGCGFDPPLGGHGNMSIACFDPREYWLKKIARRMYQVRSEFAALIETFNKRMDQYFYDMRARFVDDAFGSHMQHLSLIIETTEIFINSIGQISDNWMNFRRTDLALFTKYAVGKPMEWSNIIDNISHNVTELERLQKLLVAQQKRFNFKLSSFVAFPLLFTTALFGMDFLKPTQPWPVFFAVLLVSSALNYAIAAKGPQKIFVALKDRITTAIRARG
;
A
#
# COMPACT_ATOMS: atom_id res chain seq x y z
N MET A 1 -1.61 -2.83 11.44
CA MET A 1 -0.81 -1.57 11.46
C MET A 1 -0.29 -1.34 12.87
N ARG A 2 1.01 -1.09 13.04
CA ARG A 2 1.66 -1.15 14.35
C ARG A 2 2.44 0.13 14.64
N ASN A 3 2.28 0.63 15.86
CA ASN A 3 2.92 1.85 16.34
C ASN A 3 4.24 1.46 16.98
N GLY A 4 5.35 2.07 16.55
CA GLY A 4 6.65 1.82 17.16
C GLY A 4 7.80 2.21 16.25
N ALA A 5 8.92 2.61 16.87
CA ALA A 5 10.20 2.80 16.21
C ALA A 5 10.55 1.55 15.38
N GLU A 6 11.27 1.75 14.28
CA GLU A 6 11.90 0.69 13.47
C GLU A 6 12.31 -0.47 14.39
N VAL A 7 11.51 -1.55 14.40
CA VAL A 7 11.76 -2.65 15.32
C VAL A 7 13.03 -3.28 14.80
N PHE A 8 14.15 -3.00 15.48
CA PHE A 8 15.48 -3.45 15.07
C PHE A 8 15.45 -4.95 14.84
N ASP A 9 15.32 -5.36 13.58
CA ASP A 9 15.38 -6.76 13.20
C ASP A 9 16.84 -7.16 13.17
N SER A 10 17.31 -7.68 14.31
CA SER A 10 18.66 -8.21 14.47
C SER A 10 19.02 -9.31 13.45
N ARG A 11 18.02 -9.88 12.75
CA ARG A 11 18.22 -10.90 11.73
C ARG A 11 18.64 -10.24 10.41
N SER A 12 19.94 -10.06 10.26
CA SER A 12 20.57 -9.66 9.00
C SER A 12 21.45 -10.79 8.46
N ILE A 13 21.44 -10.98 7.14
CA ILE A 13 22.38 -11.87 6.45
C ILE A 13 23.26 -10.96 5.58
N LYS A 14 24.57 -11.00 5.81
CA LYS A 14 25.56 -10.17 5.10
C LYS A 14 25.29 -8.65 5.18
N GLY A 15 24.69 -8.19 6.28
CA GLY A 15 24.41 -6.77 6.51
C GLY A 15 23.12 -6.27 5.85
N GLU A 16 22.39 -7.12 5.12
CA GLU A 16 21.04 -6.82 4.66
C GLU A 16 20.01 -7.41 5.62
N HIS A 17 18.98 -6.64 5.95
CA HIS A 17 17.85 -7.15 6.71
C HIS A 17 17.14 -8.24 5.91
N LEU A 18 16.79 -9.35 6.58
CA LEU A 18 16.02 -10.43 5.95
C LEU A 18 14.65 -9.98 5.44
N ARG A 19 14.12 -8.88 5.97
CA ARG A 19 12.80 -8.34 5.64
C ARG A 19 12.94 -6.97 4.98
N LYS A 20 12.29 -6.80 3.83
CA LYS A 20 12.06 -5.47 3.28
C LYS A 20 11.10 -4.73 4.20
N THR A 21 11.56 -3.58 4.68
CA THR A 21 10.81 -2.69 5.54
C THR A 21 10.69 -1.36 4.85
N SER A 22 9.49 -0.81 4.84
CA SER A 22 9.21 0.48 4.21
C SER A 22 8.35 1.32 5.13
N VAL A 23 8.66 2.62 5.18
CA VAL A 23 7.85 3.60 5.90
C VAL A 23 6.56 3.82 5.13
N LEU A 24 5.42 3.80 5.82
CA LEU A 24 4.17 4.19 5.22
C LEU A 24 4.20 5.70 4.92
N PRO A 25 3.96 6.10 3.65
CA PRO A 25 3.97 7.49 3.24
C PRO A 25 3.04 8.40 4.04
N LEU A 26 3.23 9.70 3.82
CA LEU A 26 2.33 10.77 4.30
C LEU A 26 2.18 10.81 5.83
N ARG A 27 3.24 10.48 6.57
CA ARG A 27 3.34 10.87 7.99
C ARG A 27 3.31 12.38 8.15
N SER A 28 4.02 13.07 7.27
CA SER A 28 4.08 14.52 7.20
C SER A 28 4.35 14.96 5.79
N TRP A 29 3.95 16.19 5.48
CA TRP A 29 4.17 16.81 4.19
C TRP A 29 4.31 18.32 4.36
N LEU A 30 5.07 18.95 3.47
CA LEU A 30 5.26 20.40 3.47
C LEU A 30 4.23 21.06 2.54
N ILE A 31 3.62 22.15 2.99
CA ILE A 31 2.78 23.01 2.14
C ILE A 31 3.19 24.46 2.40
N ASP A 32 3.72 25.17 1.40
CA ASP A 32 4.13 26.58 1.52
C ASP A 32 5.13 26.86 2.66
N GLY A 33 6.00 25.89 3.00
CA GLY A 33 6.93 26.00 4.12
C GLY A 33 6.32 25.74 5.51
N ASP A 34 5.01 25.45 5.57
CA ASP A 34 4.33 24.99 6.78
C ASP A 34 4.33 23.46 6.83
N PHE A 35 4.80 22.92 7.95
CA PHE A 35 4.91 21.49 8.15
C PHE A 35 3.58 20.93 8.65
N ARG A 36 2.97 20.04 7.86
CA ARG A 36 1.74 19.35 8.23
C ARG A 36 2.02 17.91 8.56
N GLN A 37 1.25 17.40 9.52
CA GLN A 37 1.34 16.03 9.99
C GLN A 37 0.00 15.33 9.77
N SER A 38 0.04 14.04 9.48
CA SER A 38 -1.15 13.19 9.45
C SER A 38 -1.89 13.27 10.78
N SER A 39 -3.21 13.04 10.76
CA SER A 39 -4.00 13.04 12.00
C SER A 39 -3.57 11.98 13.02
N ASP A 40 -2.93 10.91 12.56
CA ASP A 40 -2.39 9.88 13.46
C ASP A 40 -1.04 10.31 14.06
N GLY A 41 -0.30 11.24 13.44
CA GLY A 41 1.00 11.70 13.90
C GLY A 41 2.11 10.64 13.87
N GLU A 42 1.80 9.41 13.50
CA GLU A 42 2.62 8.24 13.82
C GLU A 42 3.53 7.85 12.66
N GLU A 43 4.74 7.41 12.99
CA GLU A 43 5.61 6.75 12.04
C GLU A 43 5.22 5.28 11.96
N LEU A 44 4.61 4.91 10.84
CA LEU A 44 4.04 3.59 10.62
C LEU A 44 4.83 2.90 9.53
N TYR A 45 5.01 1.60 9.69
CA TYR A 45 5.80 0.78 8.77
C TYR A 45 4.94 -0.35 8.21
N TYR A 46 5.27 -0.76 6.99
CA TYR A 46 4.80 -2.01 6.42
C TYR A 46 6.00 -2.89 6.07
N TYR A 47 5.81 -4.20 6.19
CA TYR A 47 6.86 -5.19 6.12
C TYR A 47 6.50 -6.24 5.07
N GLU A 48 7.50 -6.72 4.34
CA GLU A 48 7.37 -7.93 3.55
C GLU A 48 7.27 -9.14 4.48
N ALA A 49 6.19 -9.91 4.34
CA ALA A 49 5.98 -11.16 5.05
C ALA A 49 5.98 -12.33 4.05
N GLN A 50 6.79 -13.34 4.33
CA GLN A 50 6.83 -14.57 3.55
C GLN A 50 6.38 -15.75 4.40
N VAL A 51 5.59 -16.63 3.80
CA VAL A 51 5.10 -17.87 4.41
C VAL A 51 5.46 -19.02 3.48
N SER A 52 6.13 -20.02 4.03
CA SER A 52 6.50 -21.24 3.31
C SER A 52 6.09 -22.46 4.13
N SER A 53 5.54 -23.45 3.44
CA SER A 53 4.97 -24.66 4.04
C SER A 53 5.40 -25.87 3.23
N LEU A 54 5.90 -26.90 3.91
CA LEU A 54 6.24 -28.17 3.33
C LEU A 54 5.69 -29.29 4.21
N SER A 55 4.65 -29.96 3.70
CA SER A 55 4.10 -31.17 4.29
C SER A 55 4.68 -32.39 3.57
N MET A 56 5.25 -33.33 4.31
CA MET A 56 5.76 -34.59 3.77
C MET A 56 5.43 -35.76 4.69
N GLY A 57 5.16 -36.95 4.14
CA GLY A 57 4.80 -38.11 4.95
C GLY A 57 4.50 -39.35 4.11
N VAL A 58 4.47 -40.48 4.79
CA VAL A 58 4.14 -41.78 4.17
C VAL A 58 2.62 -42.01 4.20
N SER A 59 1.92 -41.45 5.19
CA SER A 59 0.47 -41.57 5.34
C SER A 59 -0.12 -40.40 6.13
N GLU A 60 -1.45 -40.37 6.22
CA GLU A 60 -2.21 -39.44 7.08
C GLU A 60 -1.90 -39.60 8.57
N TRP A 61 -1.30 -40.72 8.98
CA TRP A 61 -0.95 -40.99 10.38
C TRP A 61 0.53 -40.73 10.69
N PHE A 62 1.36 -40.64 9.66
CA PHE A 62 2.81 -40.44 9.82
C PHE A 62 3.33 -39.46 8.76
N TRP A 63 3.35 -38.20 9.17
CA TRP A 63 3.78 -37.08 8.36
C TRP A 63 4.44 -36.00 9.24
N THR A 64 5.11 -35.07 8.59
CA THR A 64 5.85 -33.99 9.19
C THR A 64 5.59 -32.71 8.41
N GLU A 65 5.47 -31.61 9.13
CA GLU A 65 5.33 -30.27 8.57
C GLU A 65 6.54 -29.42 8.90
N TYR A 66 7.09 -28.78 7.88
CA TYR A 66 7.97 -27.65 8.03
C TYR A 66 7.22 -26.38 7.65
N PHE A 67 6.88 -25.57 8.64
CA PHE A 67 6.16 -24.32 8.43
C PHE A 67 7.05 -23.15 8.83
N LEU A 68 7.61 -22.49 7.81
CA LEU A 68 8.46 -21.32 7.93
C LEU A 68 7.57 -20.11 7.77
N VAL A 69 7.24 -19.51 8.89
CA VAL A 69 6.32 -18.38 8.94
C VAL A 69 6.89 -17.31 9.84
N ASP A 70 6.78 -16.08 9.36
CA ASP A 70 7.04 -14.93 10.21
C ASP A 70 5.84 -14.83 11.17
N THR A 71 6.02 -15.29 12.41
CA THR A 71 5.01 -15.30 13.48
C THR A 71 5.14 -14.13 14.44
N TYR A 72 6.22 -13.36 14.29
CA TYR A 72 6.60 -12.27 15.19
C TYR A 72 6.53 -10.95 14.46
N PHE A 73 5.36 -10.33 14.53
CA PHE A 73 5.17 -8.98 14.03
C PHE A 73 5.13 -7.96 15.18
N GLY A 74 5.28 -8.37 16.46
CA GLY A 74 5.41 -7.49 17.63
C GLY A 74 4.21 -7.37 18.59
N SER A 75 3.02 -7.86 18.23
CA SER A 75 1.84 -7.97 19.12
C SER A 75 1.53 -9.41 19.52
N GLU A 76 2.10 -10.39 18.81
CA GLU A 76 1.99 -11.79 19.20
C GLU A 76 2.88 -12.09 20.42
N PRO A 77 2.43 -12.99 21.31
CA PRO A 77 3.23 -13.44 22.43
C PRO A 77 4.57 -14.03 21.97
N GLY A 78 5.67 -13.65 22.63
CA GLY A 78 7.06 -14.09 22.37
C GLY A 78 7.23 -15.61 22.21
N LEU A 79 8.34 -16.09 21.62
CA LEU A 79 8.56 -17.52 21.31
C LEU A 79 8.29 -18.41 22.53
N ALA A 80 8.76 -17.94 23.68
CA ALA A 80 8.56 -18.56 24.99
C ALA A 80 7.08 -18.78 25.36
N THR A 81 6.15 -18.01 24.81
CA THR A 81 4.72 -18.10 25.11
C THR A 81 4.04 -19.22 24.35
N TYR A 82 4.46 -19.51 23.11
CA TYR A 82 3.94 -20.66 22.37
C TYR A 82 4.43 -21.98 22.96
N PHE A 83 5.63 -21.97 23.53
CA PHE A 83 6.23 -23.10 24.25
C PHE A 83 6.03 -23.03 25.78
N ALA A 84 5.17 -22.11 26.27
CA ALA A 84 4.86 -22.04 27.69
C ALA A 84 3.94 -23.22 28.04
N GLY A 85 4.49 -24.23 28.73
CA GLY A 85 3.75 -25.42 29.16
C GLY A 85 4.54 -26.71 28.98
N GLU A 86 3.90 -27.85 29.23
CA GLU A 86 4.47 -29.16 28.89
C GLU A 86 4.59 -29.32 27.36
N ALA A 87 5.64 -30.03 26.91
CA ALA A 87 5.89 -30.24 25.50
C ALA A 87 4.68 -30.92 24.84
N GLY A 88 4.10 -30.25 23.82
CA GLY A 88 2.90 -30.73 23.14
C GLY A 88 1.56 -30.23 23.70
N CYS A 89 1.57 -29.43 24.77
CA CYS A 89 0.36 -28.86 25.39
C CYS A 89 0.18 -27.35 25.17
N GLY A 90 1.10 -26.73 24.42
CA GLY A 90 1.09 -25.31 24.11
C GLY A 90 0.15 -24.92 22.97
N PHE A 91 0.16 -23.62 22.62
CA PHE A 91 -0.57 -23.09 21.48
C PHE A 91 0.07 -23.53 20.16
N ASP A 92 -0.74 -23.83 19.16
CA ASP A 92 -0.27 -24.20 17.81
C ASP A 92 0.33 -22.98 17.08
N PRO A 93 1.67 -22.93 16.86
CA PRO A 93 2.30 -21.76 16.24
C PRO A 93 1.96 -21.59 14.75
N PRO A 94 1.92 -22.65 13.91
CA PRO A 94 1.43 -22.54 12.54
C PRO A 94 0.04 -21.93 12.40
N LEU A 95 -0.86 -22.19 13.36
CA LEU A 95 -2.20 -21.59 13.43
C LEU A 95 -2.22 -20.21 14.12
N GLY A 96 -1.06 -19.57 14.33
CA GLY A 96 -0.96 -18.26 14.95
C GLY A 96 -1.57 -18.23 16.36
N GLY A 97 -1.41 -19.34 17.09
CA GLY A 97 -1.90 -19.54 18.45
C GLY A 97 -3.38 -19.85 18.55
N HIS A 98 -4.07 -20.05 17.42
CA HIS A 98 -5.47 -20.40 17.37
C HIS A 98 -5.61 -21.91 17.24
N GLY A 99 -5.48 -22.59 18.37
CA GLY A 99 -5.46 -24.04 18.46
C GLY A 99 -4.50 -24.49 19.56
N ASN A 100 -4.74 -25.68 20.10
CA ASN A 100 -3.84 -26.31 21.05
C ASN A 100 -3.15 -27.49 20.38
N MET A 101 -1.85 -27.64 20.60
CA MET A 101 -1.07 -28.79 20.13
C MET A 101 -1.60 -30.13 20.68
N SER A 102 -2.35 -30.12 21.79
CA SER A 102 -3.03 -31.29 22.34
C SER A 102 -4.18 -31.80 21.48
N ILE A 103 -4.72 -30.96 20.59
CA ILE A 103 -5.77 -31.34 19.64
C ILE A 103 -5.10 -31.72 18.32
N ALA A 104 -4.79 -33.01 18.17
CA ALA A 104 -4.15 -33.53 16.98
C ALA A 104 -5.03 -33.34 15.74
N CYS A 105 -4.47 -32.71 14.69
CA CYS A 105 -5.03 -32.77 13.35
C CYS A 105 -4.32 -33.90 12.62
N PHE A 106 -5.00 -35.03 12.39
CA PHE A 106 -4.37 -36.19 11.76
C PHE A 106 -4.18 -35.98 10.26
N ASP A 107 -5.18 -35.47 9.54
CA ASP A 107 -5.04 -35.30 8.09
C ASP A 107 -4.13 -34.10 7.74
N PRO A 108 -2.98 -34.32 7.06
CA PRO A 108 -2.05 -33.25 6.69
C PRO A 108 -2.69 -32.22 5.75
N ARG A 109 -3.63 -32.63 4.90
CA ARG A 109 -4.34 -31.75 3.96
C ARG A 109 -5.31 -30.85 4.70
N GLU A 110 -6.04 -31.41 5.67
CA GLU A 110 -6.90 -30.64 6.58
C GLU A 110 -6.08 -29.59 7.32
N TYR A 111 -4.94 -30.01 7.89
CA TYR A 111 -4.06 -29.12 8.63
C TYR A 111 -3.47 -28.01 7.75
N TRP A 112 -3.07 -28.35 6.53
CA TRP A 112 -2.60 -27.37 5.55
C TRP A 112 -3.66 -26.31 5.23
N LEU A 113 -4.90 -26.72 4.97
CA LEU A 113 -6.00 -25.79 4.73
C LEU A 113 -6.28 -24.89 5.95
N LYS A 114 -6.24 -25.43 7.17
CA LYS A 114 -6.39 -24.62 8.40
C LYS A 114 -5.32 -23.54 8.54
N LYS A 115 -4.05 -23.87 8.25
CA LYS A 115 -2.96 -22.88 8.24
C LYS A 115 -3.20 -21.78 7.21
N ILE A 116 -3.54 -22.14 5.97
CA ILE A 116 -3.81 -21.15 4.92
C ILE A 116 -5.01 -20.27 5.29
N ALA A 117 -6.10 -20.84 5.81
CA ALA A 117 -7.24 -20.07 6.30
C ALA A 117 -6.85 -19.04 7.36
N ARG A 118 -6.02 -19.44 8.32
CA ARG A 118 -5.52 -18.54 9.35
C ARG A 118 -4.66 -17.43 8.77
N ARG A 119 -3.72 -17.76 7.87
CA ARG A 119 -2.81 -16.78 7.29
C ARG A 119 -3.53 -15.81 6.36
N MET A 120 -4.51 -16.28 5.60
CA MET A 120 -5.35 -15.41 4.77
C MET A 120 -6.14 -14.42 5.62
N TYR A 121 -6.68 -14.86 6.76
CA TYR A 121 -7.34 -13.96 7.71
C TYR A 121 -6.39 -12.89 8.28
N GLN A 122 -5.17 -13.28 8.68
CA GLN A 122 -4.17 -12.33 9.20
C GLN A 122 -3.77 -11.30 8.13
N VAL A 123 -3.46 -11.78 6.91
CA VAL A 123 -3.13 -10.93 5.77
C VAL A 123 -4.27 -9.95 5.48
N ARG A 124 -5.52 -10.41 5.39
CA ARG A 124 -6.70 -9.56 5.21
C ARG A 124 -6.82 -8.49 6.30
N SER A 125 -6.61 -8.87 7.56
CA SER A 125 -6.72 -7.95 8.70
C SER A 125 -5.66 -6.86 8.67
N GLU A 126 -4.40 -7.21 8.38
CA GLU A 126 -3.30 -6.26 8.31
C GLU A 126 -3.41 -5.34 7.09
N PHE A 127 -3.76 -5.88 5.91
CA PHE A 127 -4.01 -5.07 4.72
C PHE A 127 -5.20 -4.12 4.91
N ALA A 128 -6.28 -4.55 5.56
CA ALA A 128 -7.40 -3.68 5.86
C ALA A 128 -6.96 -2.47 6.70
N ALA A 129 -6.22 -2.72 7.78
CA ALA A 129 -5.71 -1.64 8.65
C ALA A 129 -4.71 -0.72 7.93
N LEU A 130 -3.80 -1.28 7.14
CA LEU A 130 -2.82 -0.51 6.37
C LEU A 130 -3.50 0.40 5.33
N ILE A 131 -4.44 -0.16 4.57
CA ILE A 131 -5.15 0.55 3.50
C ILE A 131 -6.07 1.62 4.08
N GLU A 132 -6.77 1.33 5.18
CA GLU A 132 -7.63 2.31 5.84
C GLU A 132 -6.86 3.55 6.28
N THR A 133 -5.74 3.35 7.00
CA THR A 133 -4.93 4.47 7.46
C THR A 133 -4.23 5.18 6.31
N PHE A 134 -3.73 4.44 5.32
CA PHE A 134 -3.10 5.05 4.15
C PHE A 134 -4.11 5.91 3.36
N ASN A 135 -5.33 5.42 3.15
CA ASN A 135 -6.41 6.18 2.52
C ASN A 135 -6.75 7.44 3.31
N LYS A 136 -6.84 7.35 4.65
CA LYS A 136 -7.10 8.51 5.51
C LYS A 136 -6.01 9.58 5.37
N ARG A 137 -4.74 9.18 5.33
CA ARG A 137 -3.61 10.09 5.10
C ARG A 137 -3.66 10.72 3.71
N MET A 138 -3.97 9.93 2.67
CA MET A 138 -4.14 10.44 1.31
C MET A 138 -5.27 11.46 1.23
N ASP A 139 -6.44 11.19 1.82
CA ASP A 139 -7.57 12.12 1.81
C ASP A 139 -7.25 13.44 2.55
N GLN A 140 -6.51 13.38 3.67
CA GLN A 140 -6.04 14.57 4.38
C GLN A 140 -5.07 15.39 3.54
N TYR A 141 -4.09 14.72 2.94
CA TYR A 141 -3.15 15.33 2.01
C TYR A 141 -3.89 16.02 0.86
N PHE A 142 -4.91 15.38 0.26
CA PHE A 142 -5.72 16.01 -0.79
C PHE A 142 -6.52 17.20 -0.31
N TYR A 143 -7.10 17.12 0.89
CA TYR A 143 -7.88 18.23 1.44
C TYR A 143 -7.00 19.47 1.61
N ASP A 144 -5.82 19.28 2.20
CA ASP A 144 -4.87 20.36 2.43
C ASP A 144 -4.28 20.90 1.11
N MET A 145 -3.96 20.01 0.18
CA MET A 145 -3.49 20.36 -1.17
C MET A 145 -4.55 21.12 -1.98
N ARG A 146 -5.83 20.73 -1.89
CA ARG A 146 -6.92 21.41 -2.62
C ARG A 146 -7.02 22.89 -2.24
N ALA A 147 -6.64 23.24 -1.02
CA ALA A 147 -6.68 24.61 -0.57
C ALA A 147 -5.60 25.49 -1.24
N ARG A 148 -4.41 24.94 -1.54
CA ARG A 148 -3.22 25.66 -2.04
C ARG A 148 -2.28 24.71 -2.79
N PHE A 149 -2.43 24.63 -4.10
CA PHE A 149 -1.62 23.77 -4.97
C PHE A 149 -0.38 24.54 -5.46
N VAL A 150 0.53 24.86 -4.55
CA VAL A 150 1.83 25.43 -4.88
C VAL A 150 2.87 24.37 -4.61
N ASP A 151 3.52 23.88 -5.66
CA ASP A 151 4.72 23.07 -5.50
C ASP A 151 5.84 23.96 -4.98
N ASP A 152 6.55 23.49 -3.95
CA ASP A 152 7.62 24.27 -3.34
C ASP A 152 8.85 24.30 -4.26
N ALA A 153 9.82 25.15 -3.94
CA ALA A 153 11.05 25.24 -4.72
C ALA A 153 11.86 23.92 -4.76
N PHE A 154 11.49 22.93 -3.93
CA PHE A 154 12.18 21.66 -3.71
C PHE A 154 11.50 20.48 -4.41
N GLY A 155 10.31 20.65 -5.02
CA GLY A 155 9.57 19.57 -5.68
C GLY A 155 9.08 18.51 -4.70
N SER A 156 8.91 18.86 -3.42
CA SER A 156 8.50 17.92 -2.37
C SER A 156 7.13 17.33 -2.67
N HIS A 157 6.26 18.10 -3.35
CA HIS A 157 4.95 17.64 -3.77
C HIS A 157 5.07 16.48 -4.76
N MET A 158 5.87 16.63 -5.82
CA MET A 158 6.08 15.55 -6.79
C MET A 158 6.70 14.30 -6.14
N GLN A 159 7.60 14.47 -5.17
CA GLN A 159 8.17 13.34 -4.43
C GLN A 159 7.10 12.59 -3.62
N HIS A 160 6.28 13.31 -2.86
CA HIS A 160 5.17 12.72 -2.12
C HIS A 160 4.16 12.04 -3.05
N LEU A 161 3.85 12.64 -4.20
CA LEU A 161 2.97 12.06 -5.21
C LEU A 161 3.54 10.75 -5.78
N SER A 162 4.82 10.74 -6.14
CA SER A 162 5.50 9.52 -6.63
C SER A 162 5.45 8.40 -5.60
N LEU A 163 5.73 8.72 -4.33
CA LEU A 163 5.73 7.78 -3.23
C LEU A 163 4.32 7.17 -2.99
N ILE A 164 3.27 7.99 -3.14
CA ILE A 164 1.87 7.52 -3.07
C ILE A 164 1.58 6.52 -4.19
N ILE A 165 1.96 6.83 -5.44
CA ILE A 165 1.71 5.95 -6.60
C ILE A 165 2.41 4.62 -6.38
N GLU A 166 3.71 4.68 -6.08
CA GLU A 166 4.54 3.49 -5.89
C GLU A 166 3.99 2.60 -4.77
N THR A 167 3.67 3.17 -3.62
CA THR A 167 3.11 2.41 -2.49
C THR A 167 1.75 1.80 -2.82
N THR A 168 0.90 2.54 -3.55
CA THR A 168 -0.41 2.05 -3.99
C THR A 168 -0.26 0.88 -4.96
N GLU A 169 0.67 0.98 -5.91
CA GLU A 169 0.96 -0.08 -6.88
C GLU A 169 1.51 -1.34 -6.20
N ILE A 170 2.41 -1.18 -5.22
CA ILE A 170 2.90 -2.31 -4.41
C ILE A 170 1.73 -3.04 -3.76
N PHE A 171 0.83 -2.33 -3.07
CA PHE A 171 -0.32 -2.96 -2.41
C PHE A 171 -1.28 -3.62 -3.41
N ILE A 172 -1.58 -2.96 -4.53
CA ILE A 172 -2.45 -3.52 -5.59
C ILE A 172 -1.85 -4.82 -6.15
N ASN A 173 -0.55 -4.81 -6.47
CA ASN A 173 0.13 -5.95 -7.06
C ASN A 173 0.27 -7.11 -6.05
N SER A 174 0.60 -6.83 -4.79
CA SER A 174 0.69 -7.85 -3.75
C SER A 174 -0.64 -8.55 -3.51
N ILE A 175 -1.74 -7.79 -3.39
CA ILE A 175 -3.07 -8.37 -3.22
C ILE A 175 -3.48 -9.17 -4.46
N GLY A 176 -3.22 -8.63 -5.66
CA GLY A 176 -3.53 -9.31 -6.93
C GLY A 176 -2.85 -10.68 -7.02
N GLN A 177 -1.55 -10.75 -6.71
CA GLN A 177 -0.81 -12.01 -6.69
C GLN A 177 -1.39 -13.02 -5.69
N ILE A 178 -1.80 -12.58 -4.49
CA ILE A 178 -2.42 -13.47 -3.50
C ILE A 178 -3.73 -14.05 -4.03
N SER A 179 -4.60 -13.20 -4.60
CA SER A 179 -5.88 -13.63 -5.16
C SER A 179 -5.70 -14.56 -6.36
N ASP A 180 -4.83 -14.22 -7.29
CA ASP A 180 -4.55 -15.02 -8.49
C ASP A 180 -3.99 -16.40 -8.11
N ASN A 181 -3.06 -16.44 -7.16
CA ASN A 181 -2.49 -17.70 -6.67
C ASN A 181 -3.53 -18.59 -6.00
N TRP A 182 -4.42 -18.01 -5.18
CA TRP A 182 -5.52 -18.77 -4.58
C TRP A 182 -6.50 -19.29 -5.63
N MET A 183 -6.87 -18.47 -6.61
CA MET A 183 -7.79 -18.86 -7.67
C MET A 183 -7.19 -19.94 -8.58
N ASN A 184 -5.89 -19.87 -8.87
CA ASN A 184 -5.21 -20.92 -9.60
C ASN A 184 -5.21 -22.22 -8.80
N PHE A 185 -4.76 -22.20 -7.54
CA PHE A 185 -4.77 -23.36 -6.64
C PHE A 185 -6.17 -23.99 -6.52
N ARG A 186 -7.21 -23.16 -6.34
CA ARG A 186 -8.60 -23.59 -6.26
C ARG A 186 -9.06 -24.35 -7.51
N ARG A 187 -8.57 -23.94 -8.69
CA ARG A 187 -8.93 -24.55 -9.97
C ARG A 187 -8.13 -25.82 -10.27
N THR A 188 -6.84 -25.85 -9.91
CA THR A 188 -5.91 -26.92 -10.31
C THR A 188 -5.79 -28.01 -9.26
N ASP A 189 -5.55 -27.63 -8.01
CA ASP A 189 -4.99 -28.55 -7.01
C ASP A 189 -5.95 -28.81 -5.85
N LEU A 190 -6.95 -27.96 -5.61
CA LEU A 190 -7.89 -28.13 -4.50
C LEU A 190 -8.63 -29.48 -4.54
N ALA A 191 -8.91 -29.99 -5.75
CA ALA A 191 -9.52 -31.31 -5.90
C ALA A 191 -8.65 -32.44 -5.32
N LEU A 192 -7.32 -32.29 -5.33
CA LEU A 192 -6.39 -33.27 -4.73
C LEU A 192 -6.53 -33.31 -3.21
N PHE A 193 -6.88 -32.18 -2.61
CA PHE A 193 -7.14 -32.09 -1.17
C PHE A 193 -8.48 -32.73 -0.84
N THR A 194 -9.55 -32.38 -1.57
CA THR A 194 -10.93 -32.77 -1.20
C THR A 194 -11.34 -34.17 -1.65
N LYS A 195 -10.63 -34.78 -2.62
CA LYS A 195 -10.98 -36.12 -3.17
C LYS A 195 -11.10 -37.22 -2.12
N TYR A 196 -10.33 -37.15 -1.04
CA TYR A 196 -10.28 -38.16 0.00
C TYR A 196 -10.91 -37.70 1.32
N ALA A 197 -11.62 -36.57 1.33
CA ALA A 197 -12.30 -36.02 2.51
C ALA A 197 -13.62 -36.79 2.84
N VAL A 198 -13.60 -38.12 2.71
CA VAL A 198 -14.76 -38.99 2.95
C VAL A 198 -15.12 -38.91 4.44
N GLY A 199 -16.27 -38.31 4.75
CA GLY A 199 -16.81 -38.21 6.12
C GLY A 199 -16.64 -36.85 6.81
N LYS A 200 -15.90 -35.89 6.23
CA LYS A 200 -15.79 -34.50 6.76
C LYS A 200 -16.08 -33.38 5.74
N PRO A 201 -17.04 -33.52 4.81
CA PRO A 201 -17.22 -32.55 3.73
C PRO A 201 -17.59 -31.15 4.25
N MET A 202 -18.38 -31.06 5.33
CA MET A 202 -18.86 -29.77 5.85
C MET A 202 -17.74 -28.98 6.56
N GLU A 203 -16.88 -29.64 7.33
CA GLU A 203 -15.75 -28.98 8.00
C GLU A 203 -14.74 -28.43 6.99
N TRP A 204 -14.44 -29.20 5.95
CA TRP A 204 -13.51 -28.79 4.90
C TRP A 204 -14.09 -27.68 4.02
N SER A 205 -15.38 -27.76 3.67
CA SER A 205 -16.08 -26.68 2.98
C SER A 205 -15.97 -25.39 3.77
N ASN A 206 -16.28 -25.42 5.08
CA ASN A 206 -16.19 -24.23 5.93
C ASN A 206 -14.78 -23.61 5.93
N ILE A 207 -13.73 -24.42 5.95
CA ILE A 207 -12.34 -23.91 5.88
C ILE A 207 -12.07 -23.25 4.51
N ILE A 208 -12.48 -23.89 3.42
CA ILE A 208 -12.30 -23.39 2.05
C ILE A 208 -13.12 -22.11 1.81
N ASP A 209 -14.34 -22.07 2.33
CA ASP A 209 -15.25 -20.93 2.26
C ASP A 209 -14.70 -19.75 3.06
N ASN A 210 -14.11 -20.02 4.24
CA ASN A 210 -13.40 -19.00 5.01
C ASN A 210 -12.19 -18.44 4.24
N ILE A 211 -11.38 -19.27 3.59
CA ILE A 211 -10.27 -18.77 2.76
C ILE A 211 -10.82 -17.91 1.63
N SER A 212 -11.82 -18.41 0.91
CA SER A 212 -12.43 -17.71 -0.22
C SER A 212 -13.03 -16.37 0.19
N HIS A 213 -13.72 -16.30 1.33
CA HIS A 213 -14.24 -15.07 1.90
C HIS A 213 -13.13 -14.04 2.16
N ASN A 214 -12.03 -14.45 2.80
CA ASN A 214 -10.90 -13.55 3.06
C ASN A 214 -10.25 -13.05 1.76
N VAL A 215 -10.13 -13.91 0.74
CA VAL A 215 -9.62 -13.51 -0.59
C VAL A 215 -10.55 -12.52 -1.28
N THR A 216 -11.88 -12.75 -1.23
CA THR A 216 -12.85 -11.80 -1.78
C THR A 216 -12.78 -10.43 -1.08
N GLU A 217 -12.58 -10.40 0.24
CA GLU A 217 -12.37 -9.15 0.96
C GLU A 217 -11.05 -8.45 0.56
N LEU A 218 -9.98 -9.22 0.33
CA LEU A 218 -8.73 -8.68 -0.21
C LEU A 218 -8.94 -8.08 -1.61
N GLU A 219 -9.63 -8.76 -2.52
CA GLU A 219 -9.99 -8.22 -3.84
C GLU A 219 -10.82 -6.94 -3.74
N ARG A 220 -11.73 -6.86 -2.76
CA ARG A 220 -12.50 -5.64 -2.49
C ARG A 220 -11.58 -4.49 -2.10
N LEU A 221 -10.61 -4.72 -1.21
CA LEU A 221 -9.60 -3.73 -0.83
C LEU A 221 -8.73 -3.32 -2.03
N GLN A 222 -8.33 -4.25 -2.88
CA GLN A 222 -7.59 -3.96 -4.12
C GLN A 222 -8.38 -3.05 -5.05
N LYS A 223 -9.67 -3.34 -5.27
CA LYS A 223 -10.57 -2.50 -6.09
C LYS A 223 -10.71 -1.08 -5.52
N LEU A 224 -10.75 -0.94 -4.19
CA LEU A 224 -10.74 0.36 -3.54
C LEU A 224 -9.45 1.14 -3.81
N LEU A 225 -8.29 0.50 -3.71
CA LEU A 225 -7.00 1.11 -4.05
C LEU A 225 -6.91 1.52 -5.52
N VAL A 226 -7.38 0.68 -6.44
CA VAL A 226 -7.43 1.02 -7.88
C VAL A 226 -8.33 2.24 -8.12
N ALA A 227 -9.49 2.31 -7.45
CA ALA A 227 -10.38 3.46 -7.55
C ALA A 227 -9.74 4.74 -6.97
N GLN A 228 -9.06 4.62 -5.83
CA GLN A 228 -8.27 5.70 -5.20
C GLN A 228 -7.18 6.20 -6.16
N GLN A 229 -6.38 5.31 -6.75
CA GLN A 229 -5.33 5.63 -7.70
C GLN A 229 -5.87 6.33 -8.95
N LYS A 230 -7.01 5.88 -9.49
CA LYS A 230 -7.68 6.55 -10.62
C LYS A 230 -8.15 7.95 -10.25
N ARG A 231 -8.78 8.11 -9.08
CA ARG A 231 -9.22 9.42 -8.57
C ARG A 231 -8.02 10.36 -8.38
N PHE A 232 -6.90 9.82 -7.92
CA PHE A 232 -5.66 10.54 -7.78
C PHE A 232 -5.10 11.03 -9.11
N ASN A 233 -4.94 10.12 -10.07
CA ASN A 233 -4.45 10.45 -11.41
C ASN A 233 -5.36 11.46 -12.12
N PHE A 234 -6.67 11.36 -11.95
CA PHE A 234 -7.62 12.34 -12.49
C PHE A 234 -7.45 13.73 -11.86
N LYS A 235 -7.28 13.80 -10.54
CA LYS A 235 -7.03 15.09 -9.88
C LYS A 235 -5.72 15.70 -10.39
N LEU A 236 -4.65 14.91 -10.46
CA LEU A 236 -3.35 15.37 -10.99
C LEU A 236 -3.44 15.86 -12.43
N SER A 237 -4.07 15.08 -13.31
CA SER A 237 -4.23 15.48 -14.71
C SER A 237 -5.09 16.73 -14.86
N SER A 238 -6.13 16.91 -14.04
CA SER A 238 -6.94 18.13 -14.03
C SER A 238 -6.12 19.38 -13.67
N PHE A 239 -5.12 19.26 -12.79
CA PHE A 239 -4.26 20.40 -12.43
C PHE A 239 -3.25 20.75 -13.54
N VAL A 240 -2.68 19.73 -14.20
CA VAL A 240 -1.69 19.90 -15.27
C VAL A 240 -2.34 20.29 -16.61
N ALA A 241 -3.52 19.76 -16.92
CA ALA A 241 -4.18 19.95 -18.20
C ALA A 241 -4.96 21.27 -18.29
N PHE A 242 -5.34 21.90 -17.17
CA PHE A 242 -6.15 23.12 -17.19
C PHE A 242 -5.52 24.29 -17.97
N PRO A 243 -4.22 24.64 -17.79
CA PRO A 243 -3.59 25.68 -18.60
C PRO A 243 -3.58 25.35 -20.10
N LEU A 244 -3.39 24.06 -20.43
CA LEU A 244 -3.30 23.56 -21.80
C LEU A 244 -4.68 23.58 -22.48
N LEU A 245 -5.73 23.12 -21.80
CA LEU A 245 -7.12 23.16 -22.26
C LEU A 245 -7.65 24.59 -22.39
N PHE A 246 -7.28 25.48 -21.46
CA PHE A 246 -7.62 26.90 -21.54
C PHE A 246 -6.97 27.56 -22.76
N THR A 247 -5.68 27.30 -23.03
CA THR A 247 -5.02 27.85 -24.21
C THR A 247 -5.61 27.33 -25.51
N THR A 248 -5.89 26.02 -25.61
CA THR A 248 -6.52 25.47 -26.81
C THR A 248 -7.92 26.01 -27.04
N ALA A 249 -8.73 26.21 -25.99
CA ALA A 249 -10.03 26.85 -26.10
C ALA A 249 -9.91 28.33 -26.55
N LEU A 250 -8.97 29.09 -25.99
CA LEU A 250 -8.76 30.50 -26.33
C LEU A 250 -8.39 30.70 -27.81
N PHE A 251 -7.55 29.82 -28.35
CA PHE A 251 -7.14 29.85 -29.76
C PHE A 251 -8.14 29.16 -30.71
N GLY A 252 -9.12 28.45 -30.18
CA GLY A 252 -10.24 27.88 -30.95
C GLY A 252 -11.40 28.86 -31.18
N MET A 253 -11.39 30.03 -30.53
CA MET A 253 -12.40 31.08 -30.74
C MET A 253 -12.05 31.93 -31.96
N ASP A 254 -13.01 32.14 -32.87
CA ASP A 254 -12.83 32.86 -34.15
C ASP A 254 -12.32 34.31 -34.03
N PHE A 255 -12.35 34.88 -32.82
CA PHE A 255 -11.96 36.26 -32.52
C PHE A 255 -10.45 36.47 -32.33
N LEU A 256 -9.66 35.41 -32.15
CA LEU A 256 -8.21 35.50 -31.88
C LEU A 256 -7.39 34.80 -32.97
N LYS A 257 -7.15 35.51 -34.09
CA LYS A 257 -6.17 35.11 -35.12
C LYS A 257 -4.96 36.04 -35.07
N PRO A 258 -4.03 35.87 -34.12
CA PRO A 258 -2.83 36.70 -34.06
C PRO A 258 -1.93 36.44 -35.27
N THR A 259 -1.28 37.49 -35.75
CA THR A 259 -0.31 37.46 -36.87
C THR A 259 0.87 36.52 -36.60
N GLN A 260 1.18 36.26 -35.33
CA GLN A 260 2.19 35.29 -34.88
C GLN A 260 1.56 34.34 -33.84
N PRO A 261 1.03 33.18 -34.25
CA PRO A 261 0.27 32.30 -33.35
C PRO A 261 1.11 31.63 -32.27
N TRP A 262 2.33 31.20 -32.59
CA TRP A 262 3.18 30.47 -31.65
C TRP A 262 3.68 31.29 -30.46
N PRO A 263 4.22 32.52 -30.64
CA PRO A 263 4.64 33.34 -29.50
C PRO A 263 3.48 33.70 -28.57
N VAL A 264 2.30 34.00 -29.13
CA VAL A 264 1.10 34.31 -28.34
C VAL A 264 0.60 33.05 -27.63
N PHE A 265 0.67 31.87 -28.26
CA PHE A 265 0.30 30.60 -27.64
C PHE A 265 1.15 30.32 -26.39
N PHE A 266 2.47 30.40 -26.52
CA PHE A 266 3.36 30.21 -25.38
C PHE A 266 3.18 31.30 -24.32
N ALA A 267 2.96 32.55 -24.71
CA ALA A 267 2.68 33.63 -23.76
C ALA A 267 1.37 33.39 -22.99
N VAL A 268 0.30 32.99 -23.66
CA VAL A 268 -0.99 32.66 -23.02
C VAL A 268 -0.85 31.42 -22.14
N LEU A 269 -0.11 30.40 -22.56
CA LEU A 269 0.13 29.20 -21.75
C LEU A 269 0.93 29.52 -20.51
N LEU A 270 1.95 30.38 -20.63
CA LEU A 270 2.78 30.81 -19.53
C LEU A 270 1.98 31.70 -18.57
N VAL A 271 1.18 32.63 -19.10
CA VAL A 271 0.29 33.48 -18.31
C VAL A 271 -0.82 32.67 -17.65
N SER A 272 -1.49 31.75 -18.35
CA SER A 272 -2.56 30.91 -17.78
C SER A 272 -2.01 29.95 -16.74
N SER A 273 -0.81 29.38 -16.97
CA SER A 273 -0.10 28.58 -15.97
C SER A 273 0.30 29.43 -14.76
N ALA A 274 0.81 30.64 -14.98
CA ALA A 274 1.17 31.58 -13.91
C ALA A 274 -0.05 32.12 -13.15
N LEU A 275 -1.20 32.31 -13.82
CA LEU A 275 -2.45 32.75 -13.21
C LEU A 275 -3.12 31.61 -12.44
N ASN A 276 -3.14 30.40 -13.00
CA ASN A 276 -3.59 29.20 -12.31
C ASN A 276 -2.73 28.95 -11.06
N TYR A 277 -1.41 29.15 -11.20
CA TYR A 277 -0.46 29.15 -10.08
C TYR A 277 -0.74 30.29 -9.08
N ALA A 278 -1.06 31.51 -9.53
CA ALA A 278 -1.32 32.66 -8.67
C ALA A 278 -2.64 32.56 -7.88
N ILE A 279 -3.66 32.01 -8.52
CA ILE A 279 -4.97 31.73 -7.92
C ILE A 279 -4.84 30.58 -6.92
N ALA A 280 -4.05 29.56 -7.24
CA ALA A 280 -3.70 28.48 -6.31
C ALA A 280 -2.85 28.96 -5.11
N ALA A 281 -1.98 29.96 -5.31
CA ALA A 281 -1.05 30.48 -4.29
C ALA A 281 -1.64 31.54 -3.33
N LYS A 282 -2.90 31.96 -3.51
CA LYS A 282 -3.54 33.08 -2.78
C LYS A 282 -2.60 34.30 -2.59
N GLY A 283 -2.21 34.93 -3.70
CA GLY A 283 -1.80 36.35 -3.68
C GLY A 283 -0.65 36.72 -4.62
N PRO A 284 -0.78 37.78 -5.43
CA PRO A 284 0.22 38.18 -6.43
C PRO A 284 1.57 38.63 -5.83
N GLN A 285 1.60 38.99 -4.54
CA GLN A 285 2.81 39.47 -3.87
C GLN A 285 3.89 38.39 -3.66
N LYS A 286 3.52 37.14 -3.36
CA LYS A 286 4.50 36.05 -3.13
C LYS A 286 5.21 35.62 -4.43
N ILE A 287 4.54 35.77 -5.56
CA ILE A 287 5.05 35.41 -6.89
C ILE A 287 6.12 36.40 -7.36
N PHE A 288 5.88 37.70 -7.13
CA PHE A 288 6.84 38.73 -7.51
C PHE A 288 8.16 38.60 -6.75
N VAL A 289 8.10 38.15 -5.50
CA VAL A 289 9.27 37.86 -4.66
C VAL A 289 10.00 36.61 -5.15
N ALA A 290 9.30 35.49 -5.37
CA ALA A 290 9.91 34.25 -5.84
C ALA A 290 10.53 34.35 -7.26
N LEU A 291 9.89 35.12 -8.17
CA LEU A 291 10.41 35.35 -9.52
C LEU A 291 11.64 36.26 -9.49
N LYS A 292 11.63 37.29 -8.64
CA LYS A 292 12.78 38.18 -8.43
C LYS A 292 13.97 37.39 -7.88
N ASP A 293 13.78 36.53 -6.89
CA ASP A 293 14.87 35.73 -6.30
C ASP A 293 15.47 34.74 -7.31
N ARG A 294 14.65 34.09 -8.15
CA ARG A 294 15.15 33.21 -9.20
C ARG A 294 15.94 33.94 -10.30
N ILE A 295 15.48 35.11 -10.73
CA ILE A 295 16.21 35.95 -11.71
C ILE A 295 17.54 36.41 -11.10
N THR A 296 17.54 36.83 -9.84
CA THR A 296 18.75 37.29 -9.16
C THR A 296 19.77 36.16 -8.98
N THR A 297 19.30 34.94 -8.73
CA THR A 297 20.15 33.74 -8.58
C THR A 297 20.72 33.27 -9.93
N ALA A 298 19.93 33.33 -11.00
CA ALA A 298 20.38 33.01 -12.37
C ALA A 298 21.41 34.02 -12.91
N ILE A 299 21.31 35.30 -12.52
CA ILE A 299 22.29 36.34 -12.85
C ILE A 299 23.61 36.12 -12.08
N ARG A 300 23.54 35.70 -10.81
CA ARG A 300 24.73 35.38 -10.00
C ARG A 300 25.48 34.13 -10.44
N ALA A 301 24.81 33.17 -11.07
CA ALA A 301 25.43 31.95 -11.56
C ALA A 301 26.13 32.11 -12.93
N ARG A 302 26.04 33.29 -13.56
CA ARG A 302 26.60 33.58 -14.90
C ARG A 302 27.65 34.69 -14.91
N GLY A 303 28.01 35.27 -13.76
CA GLY A 303 29.11 36.22 -13.60
C GLY A 303 30.21 35.62 -12.73
#